data_AF-A0A955AXB6-F1
#
_entry.id   AF-A0A955AXB6-F1
#
_cell.length_a   1.000
_cell.length_b   1.000
_cell.length_c   1.000
_cell.angle_alpha   90.00
_cell.angle_beta   90.00
_cell.angle_gamma   90.00
#
_symmetry.space_group_name_H-M   'P 1'
#
loop_
_entity.id
_entity.type
_entity.pdbx_description
1 polymer ?
#
loop_
_entity_poly.entity_id
_entity_poly.type
_entity_poly.pdbx_seq_one_letter_code
_entity_poly.pdbx_strand_id
1 'polypeptide(L)'
;MVEWFKSLSPVWQSLLAGIFTWGMTAAGAALVFLARGVNRRLLDGMLGFSGGVMLAASYWSLLAPAIEIAEQGTLPVWLPPAIGFLLGGAVLFVLDKSLPHLHLGFDISEAEGPKSTWQRSVLLVSAITLHNIPEGLAVGVAFGGALAGLESAGVMGAVVLAV
;
A
#
# COMPACT_ATOMS: atom_id res chain seq x y z
N MET A 1 -4.32 25.65 -6.36
CA MET A 1 -3.47 24.47 -6.08
C MET A 1 -4.15 23.17 -6.52
N VAL A 2 -5.38 22.89 -6.07
CA VAL A 2 -6.15 21.71 -6.49
C VAL A 2 -6.41 21.65 -8.00
N GLU A 3 -6.78 22.77 -8.62
CA GLU A 3 -7.03 22.82 -10.09
C GLU A 3 -5.77 22.60 -10.93
N TRP A 4 -4.62 23.07 -10.45
CA TRP A 4 -3.33 22.77 -11.09
C TRP A 4 -3.03 21.27 -11.02
N PHE A 5 -3.23 20.64 -9.87
CA PHE A 5 -2.98 19.21 -9.70
C PHE A 5 -3.90 18.36 -10.59
N LYS A 6 -5.19 18.71 -10.67
CA LYS A 6 -6.16 18.07 -11.57
C LYS A 6 -5.80 18.20 -13.05
N SER A 7 -5.11 19.28 -13.44
CA SER A 7 -4.66 19.48 -14.83
C SER A 7 -3.45 18.62 -15.24
N LEU A 8 -2.78 17.97 -14.28
CA LEU A 8 -1.64 17.11 -14.56
C LEU A 8 -2.08 15.78 -15.14
N SER A 9 -1.22 15.14 -15.93
CA SER A 9 -1.46 13.75 -16.33
C SER A 9 -1.46 12.85 -15.09
N PRO A 10 -2.27 11.78 -15.05
CA PRO A 10 -2.32 10.92 -13.86
C PRO A 10 -1.06 10.13 -13.56
N VAL A 11 -0.12 10.03 -14.50
CA VAL A 11 1.26 9.61 -14.22
C VAL A 11 1.97 10.64 -13.31
N TRP A 12 1.81 11.93 -13.58
CA TRP A 12 2.36 12.97 -12.72
C TRP A 12 1.61 13.09 -11.40
N GLN A 13 0.29 12.90 -11.38
CA GLN A 13 -0.49 12.89 -10.15
C GLN A 13 -0.06 11.73 -9.24
N SER A 14 0.06 10.52 -9.78
CA SER A 14 0.50 9.35 -9.02
C SER A 14 1.96 9.46 -8.57
N LEU A 15 2.85 10.02 -9.40
CA LEU A 15 4.23 10.26 -9.01
C LEU A 15 4.34 11.27 -7.87
N LEU A 16 3.62 12.39 -7.95
CA LEU A 16 3.62 13.40 -6.89
C LEU A 16 3.01 12.85 -5.59
N ALA A 17 1.93 12.08 -5.69
CA ALA A 17 1.34 11.37 -4.55
C ALA A 17 2.32 10.35 -3.95
N GLY A 18 3.03 9.59 -4.77
CA GLY A 18 4.05 8.64 -4.32
C GLY A 18 5.27 9.31 -3.67
N ILE A 19 5.71 10.46 -4.19
CA ILE A 19 6.76 11.27 -3.55
C ILE A 19 6.27 11.80 -2.20
N PHE A 20 5.01 12.21 -2.12
CA PHE A 20 4.41 12.67 -0.88
C PHE A 20 4.34 11.55 0.17
N THR A 21 3.82 10.36 -0.16
CA THR A 21 3.78 9.21 0.76
C THR A 21 5.17 8.80 1.23
N TRP A 22 6.14 8.76 0.30
CA TRP A 22 7.54 8.53 0.63
C TRP A 22 8.08 9.59 1.60
N GLY A 23 7.78 10.87 1.35
CA GLY A 23 8.17 11.98 2.19
C GLY A 23 7.58 11.89 3.61
N MET A 24 6.32 11.47 3.73
CA MET A 24 5.67 11.23 5.02
C MET A 24 6.32 10.06 5.77
N THR A 25 6.67 8.97 5.06
CA THR A 25 7.41 7.83 5.62
C THR A 25 8.79 8.28 6.12
N ALA A 26 9.52 9.06 5.33
CA ALA A 26 10.83 9.59 5.69
C ALA A 26 10.74 10.55 6.90
N ALA A 27 9.72 11.41 6.95
CA ALA A 27 9.47 12.30 8.08
C ALA A 27 9.15 11.52 9.37
N GLY A 28 8.33 10.46 9.28
CA GLY A 28 8.07 9.56 10.40
C GLY A 28 9.33 8.84 10.88
N ALA A 29 10.16 8.35 9.96
CA ALA A 29 11.43 7.71 10.28
C ALA A 29 12.44 8.68 10.92
N ALA A 30 12.44 9.95 10.52
CA ALA A 30 13.33 10.98 11.08
C ALA A 30 13.10 11.23 12.58
N LEU A 31 11.93 10.87 13.13
CA LEU A 31 11.67 10.95 14.57
C LEU A 31 12.64 10.09 15.39
N VAL A 32 13.28 9.08 14.79
CA VAL A 32 14.29 8.25 15.46
C VAL A 32 15.51 9.06 15.92
N PHE A 33 15.80 10.21 15.29
CA PHE A 33 16.88 11.11 15.71
C PHE A 33 16.52 11.92 16.97
N LEU A 34 15.23 12.04 17.28
CA LEU A 34 14.72 12.76 18.46
C LEU A 34 14.35 11.79 19.59
N ALA A 35 13.83 10.62 19.25
CA ALA A 35 13.37 9.61 20.20
C ALA A 35 14.46 8.57 20.49
N ARG A 36 14.90 8.48 21.76
CA ARG A 36 15.89 7.47 22.22
C ARG A 36 15.30 6.07 22.43
N GLY A 37 13.98 5.93 22.28
CA GLY A 37 13.25 4.68 22.44
C GLY A 37 11.74 4.94 22.42
N VAL A 38 10.97 3.98 21.91
CA VAL A 38 9.50 4.06 21.84
C VAL A 38 8.91 3.07 22.83
N ASN A 39 7.92 3.50 23.62
CA ASN A 39 7.19 2.59 24.50
C ASN A 39 6.48 1.52 23.67
N ARG A 40 6.61 0.23 24.04
CA ARG A 40 5.97 -0.90 23.35
C ARG A 40 4.46 -0.67 23.12
N ARG A 41 3.73 -0.15 24.11
CA ARG A 41 2.29 0.14 23.98
C ARG A 41 2.00 1.21 22.92
N LEU A 42 2.87 2.21 22.82
CA LEU A 42 2.75 3.24 21.79
C LEU A 42 3.04 2.64 20.41
N LEU A 43 4.10 1.83 20.29
CA LEU A 43 4.43 1.14 19.04
C LEU A 43 3.30 0.21 18.59
N ASP A 44 2.77 -0.62 19.48
CA ASP A 44 1.65 -1.53 19.20
C ASP A 44 0.39 -0.74 18.81
N GLY A 45 0.16 0.41 19.46
CA GLY A 45 -0.93 1.33 19.09
C GLY A 45 -0.75 1.94 17.70
N MET A 46 0.46 2.34 17.33
CA MET A 46 0.78 2.87 15.99
C MET A 46 0.62 1.79 14.91
N LEU A 47 1.10 0.57 15.16
CA LEU A 47 0.96 -0.57 14.25
C LEU A 47 -0.52 -0.94 14.08
N GLY A 48 -1.30 -0.99 15.17
CA GLY A 48 -2.73 -1.24 15.13
C GLY A 48 -3.52 -0.16 14.38
N PHE A 49 -3.17 1.11 14.58
CA PHE A 49 -3.76 2.23 13.84
C PHE A 49 -3.47 2.11 12.34
N SER A 50 -2.21 1.91 11.96
CA SER A 50 -1.79 1.74 10.56
C SER A 50 -2.52 0.56 9.89
N GLY A 51 -2.55 -0.61 10.53
CA GLY A 51 -3.30 -1.77 10.03
C GLY A 51 -4.80 -1.49 9.89
N GLY A 52 -5.39 -0.76 10.84
CA GLY A 52 -6.80 -0.35 10.77
C GLY A 52 -7.11 0.59 9.60
N VAL A 53 -6.28 1.60 9.37
CA VAL A 53 -6.41 2.53 8.23
C VAL A 53 -6.30 1.77 6.91
N MET A 54 -5.35 0.82 6.79
CA MET A 54 -5.18 0.02 5.59
C MET A 54 -6.35 -0.95 5.32
N LEU A 55 -6.93 -1.56 6.36
CA LEU A 55 -8.15 -2.35 6.22
C LEU A 55 -9.33 -1.50 5.73
N ALA A 56 -9.48 -0.29 6.30
CA ALA A 56 -10.53 0.63 5.87
C ALA A 56 -10.34 1.07 4.42
N ALA A 57 -9.14 1.52 4.05
CA ALA A 57 -8.83 1.94 2.68
C ALA A 57 -9.04 0.80 1.66
N SER A 58 -8.67 -0.43 2.02
CA SER A 58 -8.89 -1.61 1.19
C SER A 58 -10.36 -1.84 0.84
N TYR A 59 -11.28 -1.56 1.78
CA TYR A 59 -12.71 -1.68 1.53
C TYR A 59 -13.28 -0.44 0.85
N TRP A 60 -13.20 0.73 1.48
CA TRP A 60 -13.89 1.93 1.01
C TRP A 60 -13.26 2.60 -0.21
N SER A 61 -11.93 2.52 -0.35
CA SER A 61 -11.21 3.20 -1.44
C SER A 61 -10.91 2.27 -2.63
N LEU A 62 -10.97 0.95 -2.45
CA LEU A 62 -10.63 -0.02 -3.49
C LEU A 62 -11.79 -0.99 -3.79
N LEU A 63 -12.22 -1.80 -2.81
CA LEU A 63 -13.18 -2.87 -3.06
C LEU A 63 -14.59 -2.36 -3.39
N ALA A 64 -15.12 -1.41 -2.62
CA ALA A 64 -16.44 -0.83 -2.87
C ALA A 64 -16.50 -0.12 -4.23
N PRO A 65 -15.54 0.75 -4.61
CA PRO A 65 -15.48 1.30 -5.97
C PRO A 65 -15.35 0.23 -7.06
N ALA A 66 -14.58 -0.85 -6.82
CA ALA A 66 -14.46 -1.94 -7.78
C ALA A 66 -15.78 -2.68 -8.01
N ILE A 67 -16.60 -2.84 -6.96
CA ILE A 67 -17.96 -3.40 -7.06
C ILE A 67 -18.86 -2.48 -7.88
N GLU A 68 -18.86 -1.17 -7.59
CA GLU A 68 -19.65 -0.18 -8.34
C GLU A 68 -19.26 -0.14 -9.83
N ILE A 69 -17.98 -0.27 -10.15
CA ILE A 69 -17.51 -0.36 -11.54
C ILE A 69 -18.01 -1.67 -12.20
N ALA A 70 -18.02 -2.77 -11.45
CA ALA A 70 -18.47 -4.07 -11.96
C ALA A 70 -19.97 -4.10 -12.27
N GLU A 71 -20.80 -3.29 -11.60
CA GLU A 71 -22.23 -3.14 -11.90
C GLU A 71 -22.52 -2.63 -13.32
N GLN A 72 -21.57 -1.90 -13.91
CA GLN A 72 -21.69 -1.36 -15.27
C GLN A 72 -21.30 -2.38 -16.35
N GLY A 73 -20.77 -3.55 -15.94
CA GLY A 73 -20.32 -4.60 -16.83
C GLY A 73 -21.40 -5.60 -17.25
N THR A 74 -21.02 -6.56 -18.08
CA THR A 74 -21.89 -7.67 -18.52
C THR A 74 -21.74 -8.94 -17.67
N LEU A 75 -20.74 -8.97 -16.78
CA LEU A 75 -20.44 -10.10 -15.90
C LEU A 75 -21.18 -9.96 -14.56
N PRO A 76 -21.34 -11.05 -13.78
CA PRO A 76 -21.83 -10.95 -12.41
C PRO A 76 -20.99 -9.99 -11.58
N VAL A 77 -21.63 -9.06 -10.87
CA VAL A 77 -20.98 -7.95 -10.14
C VAL A 77 -19.86 -8.40 -9.21
N TRP A 78 -20.03 -9.54 -8.54
CA TRP A 78 -19.04 -10.07 -7.60
C TRP A 78 -17.79 -10.65 -8.27
N LEU A 79 -17.88 -11.03 -9.56
CA LEU A 79 -16.88 -11.86 -10.21
C LEU A 79 -15.58 -11.10 -10.51
N PRO A 80 -15.58 -9.93 -11.19
CA PRO A 80 -14.33 -9.19 -11.44
C PRO A 80 -13.60 -8.75 -10.15
N PRO A 81 -14.27 -8.17 -9.13
CA PRO A 81 -13.62 -7.82 -7.88
C PRO A 81 -13.04 -9.03 -7.13
N ALA A 82 -13.76 -10.16 -7.10
CA ALA A 82 -13.28 -11.38 -6.44
C ALA A 82 -12.03 -11.95 -7.13
N ILE A 83 -12.03 -12.00 -8.48
CA ILE A 83 -10.85 -12.44 -9.25
C ILE A 83 -9.67 -11.49 -8.99
N GLY A 84 -9.88 -10.18 -9.06
CA GLY A 84 -8.84 -9.19 -8.80
C GLY A 84 -8.25 -9.31 -7.40
N PHE A 85 -9.11 -9.45 -6.38
CA PHE A 85 -8.71 -9.63 -4.99
C PHE A 85 -7.89 -10.91 -4.78
N LEU A 86 -8.36 -12.05 -5.30
CA LEU A 86 -7.67 -13.34 -5.16
C LEU A 86 -6.34 -13.37 -5.93
N LEU A 87 -6.30 -12.81 -7.15
CA LEU A 87 -5.06 -12.70 -7.92
C LEU A 87 -4.06 -11.77 -7.22
N GLY A 88 -4.51 -10.63 -6.69
CA GLY A 88 -3.67 -9.75 -5.88
C GLY A 88 -3.08 -10.47 -4.68
N GLY A 89 -3.91 -11.17 -3.91
CA GLY A 89 -3.46 -11.99 -2.78
C GLY A 89 -2.47 -13.08 -3.20
N ALA A 90 -2.70 -13.76 -4.32
CA ALA A 90 -1.79 -14.76 -4.85
C ALA A 90 -0.44 -14.15 -5.28
N VAL A 91 -0.43 -12.97 -5.91
CA VAL A 91 0.79 -12.25 -6.27
C VAL A 91 1.59 -11.89 -5.02
N LEU A 92 0.94 -11.35 -3.99
CA LEU A 92 1.62 -11.02 -2.73
C LEU A 92 2.15 -12.26 -2.03
N PHE A 93 1.37 -13.34 -2.00
CA PHE A 93 1.81 -14.62 -1.44
C PHE A 93 3.05 -15.18 -2.16
N VAL A 94 3.09 -15.10 -3.49
CA VAL A 94 4.25 -15.54 -4.27
C VAL A 94 5.46 -14.65 -4.00
N LEU A 95 5.28 -13.33 -3.98
CA LEU A 95 6.38 -12.38 -3.73
C LEU A 95 6.97 -12.57 -2.33
N ASP A 96 6.11 -12.69 -1.32
CA ASP A 96 6.48 -12.97 0.06
C ASP A 96 7.29 -14.26 0.16
N LYS A 97 6.81 -15.36 -0.45
CA LYS A 97 7.51 -16.64 -0.41
C LYS A 97 8.82 -16.68 -1.19
N SER A 98 8.95 -15.83 -2.21
CA SER A 98 10.11 -15.83 -3.11
C SER A 98 11.27 -15.00 -2.60
N LEU A 99 11.05 -14.13 -1.61
CA LEU A 99 12.07 -13.21 -1.13
C LEU A 99 12.53 -13.59 0.29
N PRO A 100 13.84 -13.64 0.54
CA PRO A 100 14.36 -13.85 1.88
C PRO A 100 14.00 -12.63 2.72
N HIS A 101 13.20 -12.81 3.77
CA HIS A 101 12.76 -11.70 4.60
C HIS A 101 12.67 -12.12 6.07
N LEU A 102 12.71 -11.13 6.96
CA LEU A 102 12.65 -11.32 8.41
C LEU A 102 11.61 -10.37 8.99
N HIS A 103 10.67 -10.91 9.75
CA HIS A 103 9.69 -10.09 10.47
C HIS A 103 10.30 -9.41 11.70
N LEU A 104 9.77 -8.24 12.05
CA LEU A 104 10.29 -7.43 13.15
C LEU A 104 10.13 -8.20 14.48
N GLY A 105 11.24 -8.38 15.20
CA GLY A 105 11.24 -9.06 16.50
C GLY A 105 11.52 -10.57 16.47
N PHE A 106 11.71 -11.16 15.29
CA PHE A 106 12.08 -12.57 15.12
C PHE A 106 13.60 -12.76 14.99
N ASP A 107 14.08 -13.96 15.31
CA ASP A 107 15.50 -14.35 15.17
C ASP A 107 15.85 -14.70 13.72
N ILE A 108 17.13 -14.59 13.34
CA ILE A 108 17.59 -14.89 11.97
C ILE A 108 17.30 -16.34 11.56
N SER A 109 17.23 -17.27 12.52
CA SER A 109 16.82 -18.66 12.27
C SER A 109 15.37 -18.80 11.79
N GLU A 110 14.55 -17.77 12.01
CA GLU A 110 13.14 -17.69 11.62
C GLU A 110 12.94 -16.87 10.35
N ALA A 111 14.01 -16.58 9.61
CA ALA A 111 13.91 -15.93 8.30
C ALA A 111 13.09 -16.80 7.32
N GLU A 112 12.12 -16.17 6.66
CA GLU A 112 11.26 -16.80 5.66
C GLU A 112 11.82 -16.62 4.25
N GLY A 113 11.31 -17.40 3.30
CA GLY A 113 11.79 -17.42 1.92
C GLY A 113 13.06 -18.26 1.69
N PRO A 114 13.77 -18.06 0.56
CA PRO A 114 14.99 -18.80 0.25
C PRO A 114 16.11 -18.54 1.27
N LYS A 115 16.95 -19.54 1.55
CA LYS A 115 18.13 -19.31 2.40
C LYS A 115 19.05 -18.27 1.76
N SER A 116 19.42 -17.26 2.55
CA SER A 116 20.23 -16.12 2.09
C SER A 116 21.33 -15.81 3.10
N THR A 117 22.47 -15.31 2.60
CA THR A 117 23.58 -14.77 3.41
C THR A 117 23.43 -13.28 3.69
N TRP A 118 22.26 -12.69 3.38
CA TRP A 118 22.00 -11.27 3.54
C TRP A 118 22.04 -10.85 5.01
N GLN A 119 22.51 -9.62 5.24
CA GLN A 119 22.51 -9.02 6.56
C GLN A 119 21.08 -8.74 7.03
N ARG A 120 20.84 -8.78 8.35
CA ARG A 120 19.53 -8.49 8.97
C ARG A 120 18.90 -7.20 8.47
N SER A 121 19.70 -6.14 8.30
CA SER A 121 19.24 -4.84 7.78
C SER A 121 18.66 -4.97 6.37
N VAL A 122 19.29 -5.75 5.49
CA VAL A 122 18.81 -5.98 4.12
C VAL A 122 17.50 -6.75 4.15
N LEU A 123 17.40 -7.81 4.96
CA LEU A 123 16.18 -8.60 5.12
C LEU A 123 14.99 -7.74 5.61
N LEU A 124 15.24 -6.83 6.56
CA LEU A 124 14.23 -5.90 7.08
C LEU A 124 13.81 -4.88 6.02
N VAL A 125 14.75 -4.28 5.28
CA VAL A 125 14.43 -3.33 4.20
C VAL A 125 13.66 -4.02 3.07
N SER A 126 14.04 -5.24 2.70
CA SER A 126 13.31 -6.05 1.72
C SER A 126 11.87 -6.35 2.18
N ALA A 127 11.68 -6.73 3.44
CA ALA A 127 10.34 -6.95 4.01
C ALA A 127 9.49 -5.68 3.94
N ILE A 128 10.01 -4.53 4.39
CA ILE A 128 9.30 -3.24 4.35
C ILE A 128 8.97 -2.85 2.90
N THR A 129 9.92 -3.03 1.98
CA THR A 129 9.72 -2.72 0.55
C THR A 129 8.57 -3.53 -0.04
N LEU A 130 8.49 -4.82 0.29
CA LEU A 130 7.42 -5.69 -0.20
C LEU A 130 6.03 -5.26 0.26
N HIS A 131 5.93 -4.74 1.48
CA HIS A 131 4.67 -4.25 2.04
C HIS A 131 4.25 -2.91 1.42
N ASN A 132 5.21 -2.07 0.99
CA ASN A 132 4.92 -0.76 0.39
C ASN A 132 4.61 -0.82 -1.11
N ILE A 133 4.98 -1.91 -1.81
CA ILE A 133 4.63 -2.09 -3.24
C ILE A 133 3.10 -2.10 -3.47
N PRO A 134 2.29 -2.86 -2.72
CA PRO A 134 0.83 -2.81 -2.80
C PRO A 134 0.24 -1.41 -2.63
N GLU A 135 0.73 -0.65 -1.66
CA GLU A 135 0.26 0.71 -1.37
C GLU A 135 0.54 1.65 -2.54
N GLY A 136 1.78 1.62 -3.08
CA GLY A 136 2.14 2.40 -4.26
C GLY A 136 1.34 2.02 -5.50
N LEU A 137 1.05 0.72 -5.68
CA LEU A 137 0.20 0.23 -6.77
C LEU A 137 -1.24 0.73 -6.63
N ALA A 138 -1.81 0.70 -5.41
CA ALA A 138 -3.16 1.18 -5.14
C ALA A 138 -3.32 2.67 -5.48
N VAL A 139 -2.34 3.50 -5.09
CA VAL A 139 -2.29 4.93 -5.47
C VAL A 139 -2.27 5.09 -7.00
N GLY A 140 -1.43 4.31 -7.69
CA GLY A 140 -1.35 4.33 -9.16
C GLY A 140 -2.66 3.93 -9.84
N VAL A 141 -3.33 2.88 -9.36
CA VAL A 141 -4.62 2.42 -9.88
C VAL A 141 -5.72 3.46 -9.64
N ALA A 142 -5.76 4.09 -8.46
CA ALA A 142 -6.74 5.12 -8.14
C ALA A 142 -6.63 6.33 -9.08
N PHE A 143 -5.42 6.86 -9.29
CA PHE A 143 -5.20 7.95 -10.24
C PHE A 143 -5.40 7.52 -11.70
N GLY A 144 -5.06 6.27 -12.05
CA GLY A 144 -5.30 5.70 -13.38
C GLY A 144 -6.80 5.54 -13.69
N GLY A 145 -7.61 5.13 -12.72
CA GLY A 145 -9.07 5.00 -12.86
C GLY A 145 -9.76 6.34 -13.16
N ALA A 146 -9.25 7.43 -12.58
CA ALA A 146 -9.74 8.77 -12.86
C ALA A 146 -9.58 9.18 -14.35
N LEU A 147 -8.58 8.69 -15.09
CA LEU A 147 -8.47 8.90 -16.55
C LEU A 147 -9.55 8.18 -17.34
N ALA A 148 -9.94 6.99 -16.88
CA ALA A 148 -10.91 6.15 -17.56
C ALA A 148 -12.35 6.67 -17.39
N GLY A 149 -12.55 7.83 -16.74
CA GLY A 149 -13.86 8.39 -16.47
C GLY A 149 -14.63 7.65 -15.38
N LEU A 150 -13.94 6.83 -14.57
CA LEU A 150 -14.54 6.09 -13.47
C LEU A 150 -14.70 7.03 -12.27
N GLU A 151 -15.81 7.77 -12.22
CA GLU A 151 -16.11 8.76 -11.15
C GLU A 151 -16.10 8.15 -9.74
N SER A 152 -16.33 6.84 -9.59
CA SER A 152 -16.29 6.12 -8.32
C SER A 152 -14.87 6.02 -7.71
N ALA A 153 -13.82 6.21 -8.52
CA ALA A 153 -12.42 6.28 -8.08
C ALA A 153 -11.92 7.74 -8.03
N GLY A 154 -12.76 8.65 -7.52
CA GLY A 154 -12.46 10.08 -7.51
C GLY A 154 -11.15 10.45 -6.80
N VAL A 155 -10.59 11.61 -7.16
CA VAL A 155 -9.34 12.17 -6.60
C VAL A 155 -9.28 12.13 -5.07
N MET A 156 -10.42 12.20 -4.37
CA MET A 156 -10.45 12.05 -2.90
C MET A 156 -10.06 10.65 -2.42
N GLY A 157 -10.51 9.58 -3.08
CA GLY A 157 -10.11 8.21 -2.73
C GLY A 157 -8.63 7.98 -2.98
N ALA A 158 -8.09 8.56 -4.07
CA ALA A 158 -6.67 8.53 -4.38
C ALA A 158 -5.82 9.33 -3.37
N VAL A 159 -6.34 10.45 -2.85
CA VAL A 159 -5.70 11.25 -1.79
C VAL A 159 -5.75 10.52 -0.45
N VAL A 160 -6.86 9.85 -0.11
CA VAL A 160 -6.96 9.03 1.11
C VAL A 160 -6.01 7.84 1.08
N LEU A 161 -5.74 7.25 -0.10
CA LEU A 161 -4.73 6.21 -0.27
C LEU A 161 -3.28 6.74 -0.19
N ALA A 162 -3.09 8.05 -0.38
CA ALA A 162 -1.79 8.70 -0.39
C ALA A 162 -1.42 9.36 0.96
N VAL A 163 -2.25 9.22 2.01
CA VAL A 163 -2.03 9.79 3.35
C VAL A 163 -2.13 8.68 4.39
#